data_AF-A0ABD6CLT5-F1
#
_entry.id   AF-A0ABD6CLT5-F1
#
_cell.length_a   1.000
_cell.length_b   1.000
_cell.length_c   1.000
_cell.angle_alpha   90.00
_cell.angle_beta   90.00
_cell.angle_gamma   90.00
#
_symmetry.space_group_name_H-M   'P 1'
#
loop_
_entity.id
_entity.type
_entity.pdbx_description
1 polymer ?
#
loop_
_entity_poly.entity_id
_entity_poly.type
_entity_poly.pdbx_seq_one_letter_code
_entity_poly.pdbx_strand_id
1 'polypeptide(L)'
;VSFPWDDVGSWDALERVLDADEDGNVTAGDVALRTLDAADNVVAADDRHVSLIGVSDLAVVAWDDRVLVVPKERAQEVKSLVRSLEDRGEF
;
A
#
# COMPACT_ATOMS: atom_id res chain seq x y z
N VAL A 1 5.64 10.67 11.12
CA VAL A 1 5.90 9.30 11.64
C VAL A 1 6.40 8.51 10.45
N SER A 2 7.62 7.98 10.43
CA SER A 2 8.14 7.27 9.25
C SER A 2 7.34 5.99 9.04
N PHE A 3 6.76 5.79 7.86
CA PHE A 3 6.18 4.49 7.50
C PHE A 3 7.34 3.52 7.27
N PRO A 4 7.53 2.49 8.12
CA PRO A 4 8.63 1.57 7.94
C PRO A 4 8.23 0.66 6.79
N TRP A 5 8.88 0.85 5.63
CA TRP A 5 8.84 -0.11 4.52
C TRP A 5 9.20 -1.55 4.93
N ASP A 6 9.69 -1.74 6.16
CA ASP A 6 9.98 -3.04 6.77
C ASP A 6 8.74 -3.72 7.41
N ASP A 7 7.66 -2.99 7.69
CA ASP A 7 6.41 -3.52 8.28
C ASP A 7 5.39 -3.98 7.23
N VAL A 8 5.86 -4.32 6.03
CA VAL A 8 5.00 -4.75 4.91
C VAL A 8 4.20 -6.03 5.22
N GLY A 9 4.70 -6.88 6.13
CA GLY A 9 3.97 -8.04 6.63
C GLY A 9 2.79 -7.72 7.56
N SER A 10 2.64 -6.46 7.98
CA SER A 10 1.53 -6.00 8.82
C SER A 10 0.30 -5.58 7.99
N TRP A 11 0.35 -5.66 6.67
CA TRP A 11 -0.75 -5.17 5.82
C TRP A 11 -1.96 -6.10 5.88
N ASP A 12 -1.74 -7.41 6.00
CA ASP A 12 -2.78 -8.38 6.36
C ASP A 12 -3.42 -8.07 7.73
N ALA A 13 -2.70 -7.37 8.61
CA ALA A 13 -3.25 -6.92 9.88
C ALA A 13 -4.04 -5.62 9.74
N LEU A 14 -3.69 -4.74 8.79
CA LEU A 14 -4.47 -3.53 8.48
C LEU A 14 -5.88 -3.89 8.00
N GLU A 15 -6.02 -4.88 7.11
CA GLU A 15 -7.33 -5.37 6.65
C GLU A 15 -8.21 -5.95 7.77
N ARG A 16 -7.61 -6.38 8.89
CA ARG A 16 -8.35 -6.95 10.04
C ARG A 16 -8.76 -5.91 11.07
N VAL A 17 -8.14 -4.73 11.04
CA VAL A 17 -8.24 -3.73 12.10
C VAL A 17 -8.88 -2.44 11.60
N LEU A 18 -8.78 -2.16 10.31
CA LEU A 18 -9.34 -0.97 9.68
C LEU A 18 -10.64 -1.30 8.95
N ASP A 19 -11.55 -0.33 8.94
CA ASP A 19 -12.81 -0.44 8.22
C ASP A 19 -12.55 -0.36 6.70
N ALA A 20 -13.12 -1.31 5.98
CA ALA A 20 -13.14 -1.30 4.52
C ALA A 20 -14.32 -0.45 3.99
N ASP A 21 -14.19 0.06 2.77
CA ASP A 21 -15.31 0.64 2.03
C ASP A 21 -16.26 -0.46 1.49
N GLU A 22 -17.27 -0.04 0.73
CA GLU A 22 -18.30 -0.95 0.17
C GLU A 22 -17.71 -2.00 -0.81
N ASP A 23 -16.56 -1.69 -1.42
CA ASP A 23 -15.86 -2.56 -2.37
C ASP A 23 -14.70 -3.32 -1.71
N GLY A 24 -14.58 -3.29 -0.38
CA GLY A 24 -13.54 -3.99 0.37
C GLY A 24 -12.19 -3.29 0.37
N ASN A 25 -12.08 -2.05 -0.14
CA ASN A 25 -10.82 -1.32 -0.08
C ASN A 25 -10.58 -0.76 1.32
N VAL A 26 -9.35 -0.86 1.79
CA VAL A 26 -8.91 -0.40 3.10
C VAL A 26 -7.93 0.75 2.91
N THR A 27 -8.09 1.82 3.67
CA THR A 27 -7.17 2.97 3.65
C THR A 27 -6.44 3.12 4.99
N ALA A 28 -5.17 3.48 4.95
CA ALA A 28 -4.36 3.78 6.13
C ALA A 28 -3.63 5.13 5.97
N GLY A 29 -3.86 6.04 6.92
CA GLY A 29 -3.35 7.42 6.84
C GLY A 29 -4.36 8.39 6.22
N ASP A 30 -3.92 9.59 5.86
CA ASP A 30 -4.76 10.60 5.20
C ASP A 30 -4.74 10.38 3.68
N VAL A 31 -5.74 9.64 3.19
CA VAL A 31 -5.84 9.20 1.80
C VAL A 31 -7.12 9.74 1.15
N ALA A 32 -6.97 10.54 0.09
CA ALA A 32 -8.08 10.86 -0.80
C ALA A 32 -8.22 9.76 -1.88
N LEU A 33 -8.88 8.65 -1.52
CA LEU A 33 -9.09 7.52 -2.42
C LEU A 33 -10.25 7.76 -3.40
N ARG A 34 -10.03 7.42 -4.67
CA ARG A 34 -11.07 7.32 -5.71
C ARG A 34 -10.95 5.98 -6.43
N THR A 35 -12.08 5.30 -6.63
CA THR A 35 -12.11 3.98 -7.25
C THR A 35 -13.09 3.96 -8.44
N LEU A 36 -12.81 3.11 -9.41
CA LEU A 36 -13.72 2.72 -10.49
C LEU A 36 -13.44 1.26 -10.84
N ASP A 37 -14.38 0.36 -10.55
CA ASP A 37 -14.19 -1.09 -10.72
C ASP A 37 -12.91 -1.59 -10.00
N ALA A 38 -12.74 -1.21 -8.74
CA ALA A 38 -11.57 -1.59 -7.93
C ALA A 38 -12.00 -2.06 -6.54
N ALA A 39 -11.53 -3.24 -6.14
CA ALA A 39 -12.00 -3.94 -4.95
C ALA A 39 -10.86 -4.61 -4.18
N ASP A 40 -11.03 -4.79 -2.87
CA ASP A 40 -10.10 -5.52 -2.01
C ASP A 40 -8.65 -4.99 -2.05
N ASN A 41 -8.46 -3.68 -2.26
CA ASN A 41 -7.13 -3.05 -2.25
C ASN A 41 -6.80 -2.46 -0.88
N VAL A 42 -5.52 -2.48 -0.50
CA VAL A 42 -4.99 -1.76 0.66
C VAL A 42 -4.22 -0.54 0.18
N VAL A 43 -4.65 0.66 0.58
CA VAL A 43 -4.02 1.92 0.20
C VAL A 43 -3.49 2.63 1.44
N ALA A 44 -2.16 2.73 1.58
CA ALA A 44 -1.56 3.55 2.64
C ALA A 44 -0.90 4.79 2.05
N ALA A 45 -1.30 5.97 2.51
CA ALA A 45 -0.65 7.22 2.10
C ALA A 45 -0.78 8.32 3.16
N ASP A 46 0.05 9.35 3.04
CA ASP A 46 0.01 10.54 3.91
C ASP A 46 -0.18 11.80 3.07
N ASP A 47 -1.35 12.43 3.20
CA ASP A 47 -1.74 13.64 2.47
C ASP A 47 -1.58 13.47 0.94
N ARG A 48 -2.19 12.41 0.40
CA ARG A 48 -2.14 12.05 -1.03
C ARG A 48 -3.49 11.64 -1.60
N HIS A 49 -3.70 12.00 -2.87
CA HIS A 49 -4.77 11.47 -3.71
C HIS A 49 -4.31 10.19 -4.41
N VAL A 50 -5.12 9.14 -4.35
CA VAL A 50 -4.87 7.85 -5.02
C VAL A 50 -6.11 7.47 -5.84
N SER A 51 -5.90 7.01 -7.08
CA SER A 51 -6.99 6.52 -7.94
C SER A 51 -6.72 5.11 -8.44
N LEU A 52 -7.69 4.23 -8.26
CA LEU A 52 -7.62 2.82 -8.66
C LEU A 52 -8.71 2.53 -9.68
N ILE A 53 -8.34 1.93 -10.81
CA ILE A 53 -9.28 1.57 -11.87
C ILE A 53 -9.02 0.15 -12.35
N GLY A 54 -10.00 -0.74 -12.26
CA GLY A 54 -9.91 -2.11 -12.79
C GLY A 54 -8.88 -2.99 -12.06
N VAL A 55 -8.55 -2.68 -10.81
CA VAL A 55 -7.54 -3.39 -10.03
C VAL A 55 -8.09 -3.93 -8.73
N SER A 56 -7.63 -5.11 -8.36
CA SER A 56 -8.01 -5.78 -7.13
C SER A 56 -6.81 -6.45 -6.48
N ASP A 57 -6.93 -6.70 -5.18
CA ASP A 57 -5.93 -7.39 -4.38
C ASP A 57 -4.54 -6.74 -4.45
N LEU A 58 -4.50 -5.41 -4.61
CA LEU A 58 -3.26 -4.64 -4.58
C LEU A 58 -3.05 -3.97 -3.25
N ALA A 59 -1.76 -3.84 -2.97
CA ALA A 59 -1.18 -3.12 -1.88
C ALA A 59 -0.51 -1.89 -2.51
N VAL A 60 -1.09 -0.70 -2.32
CA VAL A 60 -0.64 0.58 -2.89
C VAL A 60 -0.18 1.49 -1.76
N VAL A 61 1.11 1.81 -1.74
CA VAL A 61 1.68 2.68 -0.71
C VAL A 61 2.38 3.87 -1.33
N ALA A 62 1.95 5.06 -0.93
CA ALA A 62 2.52 6.32 -1.35
C ALA A 62 2.99 7.09 -0.11
N TRP A 63 4.29 7.03 0.17
CA TRP A 63 4.89 7.65 1.34
C TRP A 63 6.17 8.41 0.97
N ASP A 64 6.34 9.60 1.51
CA ASP A 64 7.42 10.54 1.16
C ASP A 64 7.48 10.79 -0.37
N ASP A 65 8.60 10.42 -0.99
CA ASP A 65 8.88 10.53 -2.42
C ASP A 65 8.77 9.18 -3.17
N ARG A 66 8.23 8.15 -2.51
CA ARG A 66 8.21 6.78 -3.03
C ARG A 66 6.80 6.24 -3.16
N VAL A 67 6.64 5.40 -4.18
CA VAL A 67 5.40 4.67 -4.45
C VAL A 67 5.72 3.20 -4.63
N LEU A 68 4.95 2.35 -3.97
CA LEU A 68 4.96 0.92 -4.13
C LEU A 68 3.57 0.45 -4.56
N VAL A 69 3.56 -0.44 -5.53
CA VAL A 69 2.37 -1.18 -5.94
C VAL A 69 2.77 -2.63 -6.03
N VAL A 70 2.09 -3.49 -5.27
CA VAL A 70 2.39 -4.91 -5.21
C VAL A 70 1.09 -5.70 -5.01
N PRO A 71 0.93 -6.89 -5.62
CA PRO A 71 -0.13 -7.80 -5.20
C PRO A 71 0.01 -8.10 -3.70
N LYS A 72 -1.10 -8.11 -2.96
CA LYS A 72 -1.08 -8.41 -1.52
C LYS A 72 -0.36 -9.73 -1.22
N GLU A 73 -0.57 -10.75 -2.06
CA GLU A 73 0.08 -12.07 -1.94
C GLU A 73 1.61 -12.05 -2.10
N ARG A 74 2.18 -10.96 -2.64
CA ARG A 74 3.62 -10.76 -2.86
C ARG A 74 4.22 -9.71 -1.92
N ALA A 75 3.46 -9.18 -0.98
CA ALA A 75 3.89 -8.12 -0.07
C ALA A 75 5.18 -8.49 0.69
N GLN A 76 5.40 -9.76 1.03
CA GLN A 76 6.63 -10.25 1.65
C GLN A 76 7.92 -9.96 0.85
N GLU A 77 7.82 -9.82 -0.48
CA GLU A 77 8.97 -9.58 -1.36
C GLU A 77 9.49 -8.14 -1.27
N VAL A 78 8.71 -7.22 -0.69
CA VAL A 78 9.08 -5.81 -0.56
C VAL A 78 10.35 -5.63 0.27
N LYS A 79 10.55 -6.44 1.32
CA LYS A 79 11.80 -6.41 2.11
C LYS A 79 13.04 -6.66 1.23
N SER A 80 12.94 -7.59 0.28
CA SER A 80 14.03 -7.89 -0.64
C SER A 80 14.26 -6.76 -1.64
N LEU A 81 13.19 -6.12 -2.12
CA LEU A 81 13.28 -4.95 -2.99
C LEU A 81 13.94 -3.77 -2.27
N VAL A 82 13.50 -3.45 -1.04
CA VAL A 82 14.07 -2.40 -0.19
C VAL A 82 15.57 -2.61 -0.01
N ARG A 83 16.00 -3.82 0.40
CA ARG A 83 17.42 -4.16 0.54
C ARG A 83 18.19 -3.95 -0.77
N SER A 84 17.62 -4.39 -1.89
CA SER A 84 18.24 -4.19 -3.20
C SER A 84 18.37 -2.72 -3.58
N LEU A 85 17.45 -1.84 -3.16
CA LEU A 85 17.54 -0.41 -3.40
C LEU A 85 18.61 0.24 -2.50
N GLU A 86 18.67 -0.16 -1.22
CA GLU A 86 19.68 0.30 -0.27
C GLU A 86 21.10 -0.07 -0.74
N ASP A 87 21.31 -1.30 -1.20
CA ASP A 87 22.61 -1.78 -1.72
C ASP A 87 23.09 -0.97 -2.95
N ARG A 88 22.14 -0.42 -3.74
CA ARG A 88 22.43 0.43 -4.90
C ARG A 88 22.52 1.91 -4.57
N GLY A 89 22.21 2.31 -3.34
CA GLY A 89 22.09 3.73 -2.96
C GLY A 89 20.91 4.43 -3.65
N GLU A 90 19.88 3.67 -4.00
CA GLU A 90 18.66 4.13 -4.69
C GLU A 90 17.43 4.08 -3.77
N PHE A 91 17.62 3.72 -2.50
CA PHE A 91 16.58 3.83 -1.49
C PHE A 91 16.56 5.27 -0.97
#